data_AF-A0A3B5M0W1-F1
#
_entry.id   AF-A0A3B5M0W1-F1
#
_cell.length_a   1.000
_cell.length_b   1.000
_cell.length_c   1.000
_cell.angle_alpha   90.00
_cell.angle_beta   90.00
_cell.angle_gamma   90.00
#
_symmetry.space_group_name_H-M   'P 1'
#
loop_
_entity.id
_entity.type
_entity.pdbx_description
1 polymer ?
#
loop_
_entity_poly.entity_id
_entity_poly.type
_entity_poly.pdbx_seq_one_letter_code
_entity_poly.pdbx_strand_id
1 'polypeptide(L)'
;TFSNKLENYKIIPFYINKAINTQEVAVKEKHARNILTLCKGAHTFWAAVNRLPLSSNAVLCWKFCHVFHKLLRDGHPNVIKDSMRNKADLADMSRMWGHLSEGYGKLCSIYLKLLITKMEFHIKVSRPANKTERRPPPAPSPLPL
;
A
#
# COMPACT_ATOMS: atom_id res chain seq x y z
N THR A 1 15.52 11.03 16.74
CA THR A 1 16.97 11.19 16.61
C THR A 1 17.51 10.21 15.57
N PHE A 2 18.56 10.58 14.84
CA PHE A 2 19.13 9.85 13.69
C PHE A 2 19.39 8.35 13.97
N SER A 3 19.77 7.98 15.21
CA SER A 3 19.86 6.59 15.68
C SER A 3 18.59 5.78 15.42
N ASN A 4 17.40 6.28 15.80
CA ASN A 4 16.15 5.54 15.62
C ASN A 4 15.85 5.29 14.13
N LYS A 5 16.28 6.17 13.22
CA LYS A 5 16.06 6.00 11.78
C LYS A 5 16.96 4.87 11.23
N LEU A 6 18.23 4.85 11.64
CA LEU A 6 19.19 3.84 11.22
C LEU A 6 18.85 2.45 11.76
N GLU A 7 18.35 2.39 13.00
CA GLU A 7 17.88 1.16 13.64
C GLU A 7 16.65 0.58 12.92
N ASN A 8 15.68 1.43 12.59
CA ASN A 8 14.49 1.03 11.82
C ASN A 8 14.84 0.50 10.41
N TYR A 9 15.89 1.03 9.77
CA TYR A 9 16.39 0.54 8.48
C TYR A 9 16.92 -0.89 8.54
N LYS A 10 17.36 -1.37 9.70
CA LYS A 10 17.82 -2.76 9.91
C LYS A 10 16.68 -3.66 10.41
N ILE A 11 15.83 -3.14 11.29
CA ILE A 11 14.79 -3.91 11.97
C ILE A 11 13.58 -4.20 11.07
N ILE A 12 13.11 -3.22 10.28
CA ILE A 12 11.93 -3.41 9.43
C ILE A 12 12.16 -4.51 8.38
N PRO A 13 13.29 -4.55 7.65
CA PRO A 13 13.59 -5.67 6.75
C PRO A 13 13.64 -7.02 7.43
N PHE A 14 14.12 -7.11 8.68
CA PHE A 14 14.12 -8.36 9.44
C PHE A 14 12.69 -8.90 9.63
N TYR A 15 11.77 -8.05 10.08
CA TYR A 15 10.37 -8.46 10.24
C TYR A 15 9.70 -8.80 8.91
N ILE A 16 10.00 -8.07 7.84
CA ILE A 16 9.51 -8.34 6.49
C ILE A 16 9.95 -9.72 6.02
N ASN A 17 11.24 -10.07 6.12
CA ASN A 17 11.74 -11.39 5.73
C ASN A 17 11.13 -12.54 6.56
N LYS A 18 10.78 -12.29 7.82
CA LYS A 18 10.10 -13.30 8.65
C LYS A 18 8.61 -13.42 8.34
N ALA A 19 7.95 -12.35 7.92
CA ALA A 19 6.54 -12.35 7.56
C ALA A 19 6.29 -12.84 6.12
N ILE A 20 7.11 -12.40 5.16
CA ILE A 20 7.03 -12.69 3.74
C ILE A 20 8.17 -13.67 3.42
N ASN A 21 7.85 -14.96 3.47
CA ASN A 21 8.78 -16.07 3.23
C ASN A 21 8.11 -17.16 2.39
N THR A 22 8.90 -18.10 1.89
CA THR A 22 8.45 -19.13 0.95
C THR A 22 7.66 -20.27 1.61
N GLN A 23 7.58 -20.32 2.95
CA GLN A 23 6.87 -21.40 3.64
C GLN A 23 5.36 -21.24 3.46
N GLU A 24 4.64 -22.29 3.08
CA GLU A 24 3.17 -22.31 2.95
C GLU A 24 2.46 -22.39 4.30
N VAL A 25 2.73 -21.39 5.13
CA VAL A 25 2.13 -21.21 6.45
C VAL A 25 1.58 -19.80 6.56
N ALA A 26 0.60 -19.60 7.45
CA ALA A 26 0.05 -18.29 7.74
C ALA A 26 1.15 -17.27 8.09
N VAL A 27 0.91 -16.00 7.76
CA VAL A 27 1.81 -14.90 8.15
C VAL A 27 1.87 -14.85 9.68
N LYS A 28 3.09 -14.87 10.22
CA LYS A 28 3.30 -14.75 11.66
C LYS A 28 2.85 -13.37 12.14
N GLU A 29 1.74 -13.33 12.87
CA GLU A 29 1.09 -12.09 13.33
C GLU A 29 2.03 -11.17 14.11
N LYS A 30 2.95 -11.73 14.91
CA LYS A 30 3.97 -10.94 15.63
C LYS A 30 4.79 -10.06 14.68
N HIS A 31 5.19 -10.59 13.51
CA HIS A 31 6.00 -9.84 12.56
C HIS A 31 5.17 -8.82 11.78
N ALA A 32 3.93 -9.19 11.40
CA ALA A 32 3.01 -8.25 10.77
C ALA A 32 2.74 -7.03 11.67
N ARG A 33 2.40 -7.24 12.95
CA ARG A 33 2.17 -6.15 13.91
C ARG A 33 3.39 -5.23 14.05
N ASN A 34 4.59 -5.81 14.14
CA ASN A 34 5.81 -5.00 14.24
C ASN A 34 6.04 -4.14 12.99
N ILE A 35 5.74 -4.66 11.79
CA ILE A 35 5.82 -3.86 10.55
C ILE A 35 4.86 -2.68 10.63
N LEU A 36 3.60 -2.91 11.02
CA LEU A 36 2.58 -1.85 11.15
C LEU A 36 3.02 -0.72 12.10
N THR A 37 3.56 -1.09 13.26
CA THR A 37 3.98 -0.12 14.30
C THR A 37 5.24 0.66 13.91
N LEU A 38 6.22 0.00 13.28
CA LEU A 38 7.53 0.58 13.00
C LEU A 38 7.57 1.38 11.70
N CYS A 39 6.74 1.05 10.71
CA CYS A 39 6.67 1.78 9.45
C CYS A 39 6.05 3.17 9.65
N LYS A 40 6.88 4.23 9.63
CA LYS A 40 6.45 5.65 9.64
C LYS A 40 6.20 6.21 8.22
N GLY A 41 5.59 5.40 7.36
CA GLY A 41 5.50 5.60 5.91
C GLY A 41 5.88 4.34 5.15
N ALA A 42 5.81 4.37 3.82
CA ALA A 42 6.02 3.16 3.02
C ALA A 42 7.46 2.99 2.48
N HIS A 43 8.33 3.99 2.64
CA HIS A 43 9.67 3.98 2.03
C HIS A 43 10.53 2.77 2.41
N THR A 44 10.73 2.53 3.71
CA THR A 44 11.54 1.39 4.19
C THR A 44 10.87 0.05 3.89
N PHE A 45 9.53 0.01 3.91
CA PHE A 45 8.76 -1.18 3.53
C PHE A 45 9.03 -1.57 2.07
N TRP A 46 8.83 -0.64 1.14
CA TRP A 46 9.09 -0.87 -0.29
C TRP A 46 10.55 -1.18 -0.59
N ALA A 47 11.49 -0.51 0.09
CA ALA A 47 12.92 -0.78 -0.07
C ALA A 47 13.31 -2.23 0.29
N ALA A 48 12.61 -2.84 1.26
CA ALA A 48 12.81 -4.23 1.64
C ALA A 48 12.05 -5.20 0.73
N VAL A 49 10.78 -4.89 0.43
CA VAL A 49 9.93 -5.76 -0.40
C VAL A 49 10.44 -5.86 -1.84
N ASN A 50 10.98 -4.79 -2.42
CA ASN A 50 11.51 -4.80 -3.78
C ASN A 50 12.74 -5.72 -3.95
N ARG A 51 13.32 -6.22 -2.86
CA ARG A 51 14.39 -7.22 -2.89
C ARG A 51 13.85 -8.65 -2.89
N LEU A 52 12.56 -8.84 -2.66
CA LEU A 52 11.92 -10.15 -2.66
C LEU A 52 11.48 -10.51 -4.07
N PRO A 53 11.64 -11.77 -4.50
CA PRO A 53 11.23 -12.20 -5.84
C PRO A 53 9.72 -12.48 -5.89
N LEU A 54 8.90 -11.45 -5.66
CA LEU A 54 7.44 -11.56 -5.59
C LEU A 54 6.82 -12.05 -6.88
N SER A 55 7.46 -11.83 -8.02
CA SER A 55 6.95 -12.22 -9.34
C SER A 55 7.20 -13.69 -9.69
N SER A 56 8.11 -14.37 -8.99
CA SER A 56 8.45 -15.78 -9.27
C SER A 56 7.90 -16.75 -8.24
N ASN A 57 7.37 -16.27 -7.11
CA ASN A 57 6.83 -17.11 -6.06
C ASN A 57 5.48 -16.58 -5.56
N ALA A 58 4.42 -17.33 -5.84
CA ALA A 58 3.06 -16.95 -5.50
C ALA A 58 2.82 -16.90 -3.98
N VAL A 59 3.51 -17.72 -3.18
CA VAL A 59 3.42 -17.69 -1.70
C VAL A 59 3.98 -16.37 -1.16
N LEU A 60 5.13 -15.92 -1.71
CA LEU A 60 5.69 -14.61 -1.37
C LEU A 60 4.74 -13.49 -1.80
N CYS A 61 4.20 -13.54 -3.02
CA CYS A 61 3.26 -12.54 -3.52
C CYS A 61 2.00 -12.45 -2.63
N TRP A 62 1.42 -13.59 -2.28
CA TRP A 62 0.25 -13.68 -1.41
C TRP A 62 0.52 -13.10 -0.03
N LYS A 63 1.64 -13.48 0.60
CA LYS A 63 2.04 -12.96 1.92
C LYS A 63 2.34 -11.48 1.88
N PHE A 64 2.97 -11.00 0.80
CA PHE A 64 3.13 -9.57 0.55
C PHE A 64 1.76 -8.88 0.50
N CYS A 65 0.82 -9.39 -0.29
CA CYS A 65 -0.52 -8.81 -0.39
C CYS A 65 -1.20 -8.74 0.98
N HIS A 66 -1.08 -9.79 1.79
CA HIS A 66 -1.63 -9.84 3.14
C HIS A 66 -1.02 -8.78 4.06
N VAL A 67 0.32 -8.71 4.15
CA VAL A 67 1.02 -7.73 5.00
C VAL A 67 0.74 -6.30 4.52
N PHE A 68 0.78 -6.06 3.21
CA PHE A 68 0.53 -4.75 2.63
C PHE A 68 -0.93 -4.32 2.83
N HIS A 69 -1.90 -5.24 2.73
CA HIS A 69 -3.30 -4.96 3.06
C HIS A 69 -3.45 -4.45 4.50
N LYS A 70 -2.85 -5.15 5.47
CA LYS A 70 -2.84 -4.72 6.88
C LYS A 70 -2.18 -3.36 7.04
N LEU A 71 -1.05 -3.13 6.36
CA LEU A 71 -0.34 -1.85 6.42
C LEU A 71 -1.16 -0.68 5.84
N LEU A 72 -1.94 -0.92 4.78
CA LEU A 72 -2.87 0.07 4.21
C LEU A 72 -4.09 0.34 5.11
N ARG A 73 -4.46 -0.59 5.99
CA ARG A 73 -5.62 -0.48 6.87
C ARG A 73 -5.27 0.20 8.19
N ASP A 74 -4.24 -0.31 8.87
CA ASP A 74 -3.93 0.03 10.27
C ASP A 74 -2.54 0.68 10.41
N GLY A 75 -1.81 0.88 9.31
CA GLY A 75 -0.49 1.51 9.30
C GLY A 75 -0.53 3.03 9.28
N HIS A 76 0.64 3.64 9.11
CA HIS A 76 0.78 5.10 9.09
C HIS A 76 0.00 5.74 7.92
N PRO A 77 -0.68 6.89 8.09
CA PRO A 77 -1.50 7.52 7.03
C PRO A 77 -0.75 7.81 5.72
N ASN A 78 0.55 8.09 5.79
CA ASN A 78 1.37 8.31 4.59
C ASN A 78 1.60 7.05 3.75
N VAL A 79 1.38 5.84 4.29
CA VAL A 79 1.62 4.60 3.55
C VAL A 79 0.87 4.61 2.21
N ILE A 80 -0.39 5.05 2.21
CA ILE A 80 -1.21 5.08 0.98
C ILE A 80 -0.59 6.04 -0.04
N LYS A 81 -0.27 7.28 0.38
CA LYS A 81 0.31 8.31 -0.49
C LYS A 81 1.66 7.88 -1.05
N ASP A 82 2.55 7.38 -0.19
CA ASP A 82 3.90 6.93 -0.55
C ASP A 82 3.87 5.75 -1.52
N SER A 83 2.87 4.87 -1.39
CA SER A 83 2.75 3.64 -2.19
C SER A 83 2.18 3.88 -3.59
N MET A 84 1.58 5.04 -3.87
CA MET A 84 1.02 5.34 -5.19
C MET A 84 2.05 5.27 -6.31
N ARG A 85 3.32 5.58 -6.01
CA ARG A 85 4.42 5.47 -6.99
C ARG A 85 4.65 4.03 -7.48
N ASN A 86 4.28 3.03 -6.67
CA ASN A 86 4.45 1.61 -6.98
C ASN A 86 3.20 0.99 -7.63
N LYS A 87 2.17 1.80 -7.93
CA LYS A 87 0.92 1.34 -8.55
C LYS A 87 1.17 0.64 -9.89
N ALA A 88 2.04 1.19 -10.74
CA ALA A 88 2.34 0.62 -12.05
C ALA A 88 2.94 -0.79 -11.91
N ASP A 89 3.97 -0.93 -11.07
CA ASP A 89 4.60 -2.23 -10.77
C ASP A 89 3.58 -3.27 -10.28
N LEU A 90 2.67 -2.86 -9.38
CA LEU A 90 1.62 -3.74 -8.87
C LEU A 90 0.62 -4.15 -9.96
N ALA A 91 0.28 -3.24 -10.87
CA ALA A 91 -0.62 -3.52 -11.98
C ALA A 91 0.01 -4.50 -12.97
N ASP A 92 1.30 -4.34 -13.27
CA ASP A 92 2.04 -5.24 -14.15
C ASP A 92 2.22 -6.62 -13.51
N MET A 93 2.57 -6.68 -12.22
CA MET A 93 2.63 -7.92 -11.46
C MET A 93 1.27 -8.63 -11.43
N SER A 94 0.18 -7.89 -11.26
CA SER A 94 -1.18 -8.44 -11.30
C SER A 94 -1.53 -9.02 -12.68
N ARG A 95 -1.17 -8.32 -13.76
CA ARG A 95 -1.39 -8.79 -15.13
C ARG A 95 -0.63 -10.08 -15.39
N MET A 96 0.66 -10.10 -15.05
CA MET A 96 1.52 -11.29 -15.15
C MET A 96 0.92 -12.49 -14.41
N TRP A 97 0.55 -12.32 -13.14
CA TRP A 97 -0.09 -13.38 -12.35
C TRP A 97 -1.43 -13.84 -12.92
N GLY A 98 -2.15 -12.97 -13.63
CA GLY A 98 -3.43 -13.27 -14.28
C GLY A 98 -3.31 -14.12 -15.54
N HIS A 99 -2.14 -14.17 -16.18
CA HIS A 99 -1.89 -15.04 -17.33
C HIS A 99 -1.66 -16.50 -16.94
N LEU A 100 -1.34 -16.77 -15.66
CA LEU A 100 -1.19 -18.13 -15.16
C LEU A 100 -2.59 -18.76 -15.01
N SER A 101 -2.81 -19.85 -15.76
CA SER A 101 -4.12 -20.51 -15.88
C SER A 101 -4.56 -21.22 -14.60
N GLU A 102 -3.64 -21.64 -13.74
CA GLU A 102 -3.93 -22.47 -12.55
C GLU A 102 -3.10 -22.09 -11.32
N GLY A 103 -3.59 -22.49 -10.14
CA GLY A 103 -2.92 -22.31 -8.85
C GLY A 103 -3.04 -20.91 -8.22
N TYR A 104 -2.12 -20.59 -7.32
CA TYR A 104 -2.10 -19.35 -6.52
C TYR A 104 -1.96 -18.07 -7.36
N GLY A 105 -1.61 -18.15 -8.65
CA GLY A 105 -1.41 -16.99 -9.52
C GLY A 105 -2.67 -16.14 -9.69
N LYS A 106 -3.82 -16.75 -10.00
CA LYS A 106 -5.11 -16.04 -10.10
C LYS A 106 -5.47 -15.32 -8.80
N LEU A 107 -5.23 -15.97 -7.66
CA LEU A 107 -5.47 -15.40 -6.34
C LEU A 107 -4.58 -14.17 -6.10
N CYS A 108 -3.29 -14.26 -6.44
CA CYS A 108 -2.37 -13.13 -6.37
C CYS A 108 -2.80 -11.98 -7.30
N SER A 109 -3.21 -12.28 -8.53
CA SER A 109 -3.69 -11.28 -9.49
C SER A 109 -4.87 -10.48 -8.94
N ILE A 110 -5.89 -11.18 -8.42
CA ILE A 110 -7.09 -10.57 -7.86
C ILE A 110 -6.76 -9.74 -6.62
N TYR A 111 -5.91 -10.27 -5.73
CA TYR A 111 -5.55 -9.54 -4.51
C TYR A 111 -4.75 -8.26 -4.85
N LEU A 112 -3.80 -8.31 -5.77
CA LEU A 112 -3.09 -7.11 -6.22
C LEU A 112 -4.04 -6.06 -6.79
N LYS A 113 -5.05 -6.45 -7.58
CA LYS A 113 -6.10 -5.54 -8.07
C LYS A 113 -6.87 -4.89 -6.92
N LEU A 114 -7.28 -5.69 -5.93
CA LEU A 114 -7.95 -5.20 -4.73
C LEU A 114 -7.11 -4.12 -4.01
N LEU A 115 -5.80 -4.33 -3.86
CA LEU A 115 -4.91 -3.38 -3.21
C LEU A 115 -4.77 -2.08 -4.01
N ILE A 116 -4.66 -2.18 -5.34
CA ILE A 116 -4.63 -1.02 -6.22
C ILE A 116 -5.92 -0.21 -6.10
N THR A 117 -7.09 -0.87 -6.24
CA THR A 117 -8.40 -0.23 -6.11
C THR A 117 -8.57 0.43 -4.75
N LYS A 118 -8.13 -0.22 -3.67
CA LYS A 118 -8.14 0.35 -2.32
C LYS A 118 -7.34 1.65 -2.27
N MET A 119 -6.09 1.65 -2.75
CA MET A 119 -5.25 2.86 -2.74
C MET A 119 -5.87 3.99 -3.56
N GLU A 120 -6.38 3.71 -4.76
CA GLU A 120 -7.04 4.70 -5.59
C GLU A 120 -8.28 5.32 -4.93
N PHE A 121 -9.10 4.48 -4.31
CA PHE A 121 -10.27 4.92 -3.57
C PHE A 121 -9.88 5.88 -2.44
N HIS A 122 -8.87 5.51 -1.64
CA HIS A 122 -8.39 6.37 -0.56
C HIS A 122 -7.81 7.69 -1.07
N ILE A 123 -7.12 7.73 -2.22
CA ILE A 123 -6.63 8.98 -2.81
C ILE A 123 -7.78 9.86 -3.30
N LYS A 124 -8.78 9.27 -3.96
CA LYS A 124 -9.96 10.01 -4.45
C LYS A 124 -10.78 10.61 -3.31
N VAL A 125 -10.97 9.87 -2.22
CA VAL A 125 -11.74 10.31 -1.05
C VAL A 125 -10.91 11.23 -0.12
N SER A 126 -9.59 11.02 -0.02
CA SER A 126 -8.69 11.88 0.77
C SER A 126 -8.39 13.23 0.10
N ARG A 127 -8.66 13.38 -1.20
CA ARG A 127 -8.81 14.70 -1.79
C ARG A 127 -10.18 15.20 -1.34
N PRO A 128 -10.28 16.16 -0.40
CA PRO A 128 -11.56 16.80 -0.18
C PRO A 128 -12.02 17.29 -1.56
N ALA A 129 -13.21 16.84 -1.98
CA ALA A 129 -13.92 17.50 -3.08
C ALA A 129 -13.74 19.00 -2.84
N ASN A 130 -13.25 19.68 -3.87
CA ASN A 130 -12.87 21.08 -3.85
C ASN A 130 -13.62 21.84 -2.75
N LYS A 131 -12.91 22.68 -1.99
CA LYS A 131 -13.50 23.95 -1.60
C LYS A 131 -13.90 24.62 -2.93
N THR A 132 -15.04 24.23 -3.48
CA THR A 132 -15.79 25.04 -4.41
C THR A 132 -16.07 26.23 -3.54
N GLU A 133 -15.26 27.25 -3.75
CA GLU A 133 -15.54 28.61 -3.40
C GLU A 133 -17.04 28.80 -3.57
N ARG A 134 -17.77 28.76 -2.44
CA ARG A 134 -19.12 29.29 -2.39
C ARG A 134 -18.92 30.78 -2.55
N ARG A 135 -18.71 31.21 -3.79
CA ARG A 135 -18.70 32.62 -4.15
C ARG A 135 -20.06 33.13 -3.64
N PRO A 136 -20.09 34.12 -2.74
CA PRO A 136 -21.36 34.67 -2.31
C PRO A 136 -22.14 35.13 -3.56
N PRO A 137 -23.48 35.02 -3.56
CA PRO A 137 -24.28 35.49 -4.69
C PRO A 137 -23.92 36.96 -4.98
N PRO A 138 -23.84 37.37 -6.26
CA PRO A 138 -23.56 38.76 -6.60
C PRO A 138 -24.61 39.67 -5.94
N ALA A 139 -24.17 40.78 -5.37
CA ALA A 139 -25.05 41.75 -4.74
C ALA A 139 -26.10 42.24 -5.75
N PRO A 140 -27.37 42.43 -5.33
CA PRO A 140 -28.40 42.95 -6.22
C PRO A 140 -28.01 44.35 -6.70
N SER A 141 -28.22 44.61 -7.99
CA SER A 141 -27.97 45.90 -8.63
C SER A 141 -28.73 47.01 -7.90
N PRO A 142 -28.15 48.21 -7.71
CA PRO A 142 -28.88 49.33 -7.14
C PRO A 142 -30.10 49.67 -8.01
N LEU A 143 -31.25 49.84 -7.37
CA LEU A 143 -32.45 50.35 -8.04
C LEU A 143 -32.19 51.81 -8.48
N PRO A 144 -32.58 52.19 -9.71
CA PRO A 144 -32.49 53.57 -10.15
C PRO A 144 -33.42 54.47 -9.32
N LEU A 145 -32.96 55.70 -9.03
CA LEU A 145 -33.69 56.75 -8.33
C LEU A 145 -34.93 57.21 -9.11
#